data_AF-A0A377BU34-F1
#
_entry.id   AF-A0A377BU34-F1
#
_cell.length_a   1.000
_cell.length_b   1.000
_cell.length_c   1.000
_cell.angle_alpha   90.00
_cell.angle_beta   90.00
_cell.angle_gamma   90.00
#
_symmetry.space_group_name_H-M   'P 1'
#
loop_
_entity.id
_entity.type
_entity.pdbx_description
1 polymer ?
#
loop_
_entity_poly.entity_id
_entity_poly.type
_entity_poly.pdbx_seq_one_letter_code
_entity_poly.pdbx_strand_id
1 'polypeptide(L)'
;MAILKREGQTDVDVSVGELRDEDGFTPDVLQAQILHGFSHGITLYGGMQAAENYGSAALGVGKDLGALGAISFDVTHARANFSHDDTETGQSYRFLYSKRFDDTDTSLRLVGYRYSTEGYYTLNEWASRRNSPEDFWETGNRRSRVEGTLTQSLGRDYGNLYLTLSRQQYWHTDDVERLMQFGYSSSWKRLSWNVSWSYSNTARQGTGNNHASDNTSEQIYMLSLSVPLSGWWGNSYATYSVSQNDNSGSSHQLGLSGTALERNNLSWNLMQSYNSHDDEVGGNMSLTYDGSYGTVNGSYNYSQNSQRLNYGIRGGILAHSEGVTLSQELGETIALVKAPGAAGLEIDNMRGAATDWRGYTVKTQLNPYDENRVAISDNYFSKSNIELIIPSLRWFPRVVQWLKRSL
;
A
#
# COMPACT_ATOMS: atom_id res chain seq x y z
N MET A 1 11.72 -6.67 -6.11
CA MET A 1 12.77 -6.16 -7.04
C MET A 1 14.09 -6.77 -6.60
N ALA A 2 15.05 -6.96 -7.50
CA ALA A 2 16.37 -7.45 -7.10
C ALA A 2 17.01 -6.51 -6.07
N ILE A 3 17.81 -7.07 -5.17
CA ILE A 3 18.45 -6.32 -4.09
C ILE A 3 19.76 -5.74 -4.63
N LEU A 4 19.81 -4.41 -4.80
CA LEU A 4 20.97 -3.68 -5.31
C LEU A 4 21.20 -2.37 -4.55
N LYS A 5 22.46 -1.97 -4.47
CA LYS A 5 22.93 -0.68 -3.97
C LYS A 5 23.85 -0.02 -4.99
N ARG A 6 23.84 1.32 -4.99
CA ARG A 6 24.78 2.10 -5.80
C ARG A 6 26.21 1.84 -5.30
N GLU A 7 27.17 1.91 -6.21
CA GLU A 7 28.58 1.75 -5.87
C GLU A 7 29.00 2.73 -4.76
N GLY A 8 29.66 2.21 -3.72
CA GLY A 8 30.10 2.95 -2.54
C GLY A 8 29.00 3.20 -1.50
N GLN A 9 27.73 2.87 -1.79
CA GLN A 9 26.64 3.03 -0.83
C GLN A 9 26.58 1.84 0.13
N THR A 10 26.51 2.14 1.43
CA THR A 10 26.28 1.16 2.50
C THR A 10 25.01 1.51 3.24
N ASP A 11 24.12 0.53 3.37
CA ASP A 11 22.95 0.62 4.22
C ASP A 11 23.10 -0.39 5.36
N VAL A 12 22.93 0.08 6.60
CA VAL A 12 23.00 -0.73 7.82
C VAL A 12 21.72 -0.49 8.61
N ASP A 13 21.08 -1.57 9.05
CA ASP A 13 19.93 -1.53 9.93
C ASP A 13 20.17 -2.47 11.11
N VAL A 14 19.95 -1.95 12.32
CA VAL A 14 20.06 -2.70 13.57
C VAL A 14 18.84 -2.38 14.42
N SER A 15 18.11 -3.42 14.80
CA SER A 15 16.88 -3.32 15.56
C SER A 15 16.95 -4.27 16.76
N VAL A 16 16.55 -3.78 17.93
CA VAL A 16 16.45 -4.54 19.18
C VAL A 16 15.14 -4.20 19.85
N GLY A 17 14.36 -5.21 20.24
CA GLY A 17 13.08 -5.02 20.90
C GLY A 17 12.34 -6.33 21.06
N GLU A 18 11.04 -6.25 21.33
CA GLU A 18 10.17 -7.41 21.45
C GLU A 18 9.47 -7.67 20.12
N LEU A 19 9.39 -8.94 19.69
CA LEU A 19 8.46 -9.32 18.64
C LEU A 19 7.04 -9.18 19.19
N ARG A 20 6.21 -8.40 18.51
CA ARG A 20 4.79 -8.24 18.85
C ARG A 20 3.95 -8.76 17.71
N ASP A 21 3.24 -9.85 17.96
CA ASP A 21 2.22 -10.41 17.11
C ASP A 21 0.92 -10.60 17.92
N GLU A 22 -0.21 -10.82 17.25
CA GLU A 22 -1.53 -10.98 17.90
C GLU A 22 -1.58 -12.19 18.86
N ASP A 23 -0.63 -13.11 18.71
CA ASP A 23 -0.53 -14.41 19.37
C ASP A 23 0.00 -14.37 20.82
N GLY A 24 0.42 -13.21 21.35
CA GLY A 24 0.74 -13.05 22.79
C GLY A 24 2.12 -13.59 23.24
N PHE A 25 2.78 -14.46 22.47
CA PHE A 25 4.20 -14.78 22.67
C PHE A 25 5.08 -13.64 22.15
N THR A 26 5.81 -12.98 23.06
CA THR A 26 6.54 -11.73 22.78
C THR A 26 8.04 -11.86 23.09
N PRO A 27 8.81 -12.63 22.30
CA PRO A 27 10.23 -12.83 22.57
C PRO A 27 11.06 -11.56 22.29
N ASP A 28 12.14 -11.39 23.06
CA ASP A 28 13.19 -10.42 22.74
C ASP A 28 13.91 -10.84 21.46
N VAL A 29 14.06 -9.88 20.55
CA VAL A 29 14.66 -10.07 19.23
C VAL A 29 15.75 -9.04 18.96
N LEU A 30 16.82 -9.53 18.36
CA LEU A 30 17.88 -8.73 17.76
C LEU A 30 17.93 -9.03 16.27
N GLN A 31 17.86 -7.99 15.46
CA GLN A 31 18.02 -8.07 14.01
C GLN A 31 19.11 -7.10 13.56
N ALA A 32 19.99 -7.57 12.69
CA ALA A 32 21.00 -6.73 12.06
C ALA A 32 21.15 -7.11 10.59
N GLN A 33 21.28 -6.13 9.71
CA GLN A 33 21.53 -6.34 8.30
C GLN A 33 22.47 -5.27 7.74
N ILE A 34 23.24 -5.67 6.73
CA ILE A 34 24.16 -4.80 6.01
C ILE A 34 24.07 -5.09 4.52
N LEU A 35 24.02 -4.02 3.73
CA LEU A 35 24.05 -4.06 2.28
C LEU A 35 25.11 -3.11 1.79
N HIS A 36 26.00 -3.56 0.91
CA HIS A 36 27.05 -2.72 0.33
C HIS A 36 27.13 -2.88 -1.18
N GLY A 37 27.12 -1.74 -1.90
CA GLY A 37 27.32 -1.68 -3.34
C GLY A 37 28.80 -1.59 -3.69
N PHE A 38 29.30 -2.61 -4.38
CA PHE A 38 30.65 -2.66 -4.94
C PHE A 38 30.68 -2.20 -6.40
N SER A 39 31.90 -2.04 -6.92
CA SER A 39 32.14 -1.74 -8.33
C SER A 39 31.49 -2.74 -9.28
N HIS A 40 31.28 -2.30 -10.52
CA HIS A 40 30.67 -3.10 -11.58
C HIS A 40 29.22 -3.53 -11.28
N GLY A 41 28.49 -2.80 -10.44
CA GLY A 41 27.08 -3.09 -10.14
C GLY A 41 26.88 -4.38 -9.32
N ILE A 42 27.89 -4.79 -8.55
CA ILE A 42 27.77 -5.91 -7.60
C ILE A 42 27.27 -5.36 -6.27
N THR A 43 26.34 -6.04 -5.61
CA THR A 43 25.91 -5.73 -4.25
C THR A 43 26.06 -6.98 -3.40
N LEU A 44 26.75 -6.90 -2.27
CA LEU A 44 26.72 -7.97 -1.28
C LEU A 44 25.83 -7.53 -0.13
N TYR A 45 25.06 -8.47 0.39
CA TYR A 45 24.22 -8.23 1.54
C TYR A 45 24.19 -9.44 2.46
N GLY A 46 23.96 -9.18 3.73
CA GLY A 46 23.78 -10.22 4.72
C GLY A 46 23.02 -9.68 5.92
N GLY A 47 22.49 -10.60 6.70
CA GLY A 47 21.76 -10.24 7.91
C GLY A 47 21.64 -11.40 8.86
N MET A 48 21.28 -11.10 10.10
CA MET A 48 21.04 -12.09 11.14
C MET A 48 19.83 -11.69 11.97
N GLN A 49 19.12 -12.68 12.48
CA GLN A 49 18.09 -12.52 13.49
C GLN A 49 18.37 -13.49 14.63
N ALA A 50 18.22 -13.04 15.87
CA ALA A 50 18.45 -13.83 17.06
C ALA A 50 17.36 -13.58 18.11
N ALA A 51 16.92 -14.65 18.75
CA ALA A 51 16.10 -14.68 19.96
C ALA A 51 16.60 -15.83 20.86
N GLU A 52 16.14 -15.91 22.11
CA GLU A 52 16.64 -16.90 23.10
C GLU A 52 16.66 -18.36 22.59
N ASN A 53 15.77 -18.71 21.66
CA ASN A 53 15.62 -20.05 21.10
C ASN A 53 15.48 -20.07 19.57
N TYR A 54 15.96 -19.02 18.91
CA TYR A 54 15.93 -18.89 17.46
C TYR A 54 17.17 -18.16 16.96
N GLY A 55 17.77 -18.67 15.89
CA GLY A 55 18.87 -17.99 15.22
C GLY A 55 18.79 -18.18 13.72
N SER A 56 18.92 -17.10 12.96
CA SER A 56 19.06 -17.17 11.51
C SER A 56 20.15 -16.24 10.99
N ALA A 57 20.79 -16.65 9.91
CA ALA A 57 21.80 -15.88 9.21
C ALA A 57 21.60 -16.02 7.70
N ALA A 58 21.69 -14.90 6.99
CA ALA A 58 21.53 -14.82 5.55
C ALA A 58 22.74 -14.19 4.89
N LEU A 59 23.09 -14.69 3.71
CA LEU A 59 24.10 -14.11 2.83
C LEU A 59 23.57 -14.09 1.40
N GLY A 60 23.78 -12.97 0.71
CA GLY A 60 23.28 -12.78 -0.64
C GLY A 60 24.16 -11.89 -1.50
N VAL A 61 23.96 -12.05 -2.81
CA VAL A 61 24.62 -11.29 -3.86
C VAL A 61 23.58 -10.79 -4.86
N GLY A 62 23.69 -9.51 -5.20
CA GLY A 62 22.97 -8.87 -6.28
C GLY A 62 23.93 -8.46 -7.39
N LYS A 63 23.46 -8.52 -8.64
CA LYS A 63 24.20 -8.05 -9.80
C LYS A 63 23.27 -7.28 -10.72
N ASP A 64 23.65 -6.05 -11.02
CA ASP A 64 23.14 -5.31 -12.16
C ASP A 64 23.83 -5.82 -13.44
N LEU A 65 23.03 -6.38 -14.36
CA LEU A 65 23.46 -6.89 -15.66
C LEU A 65 23.19 -5.87 -16.78
N GLY A 66 22.79 -4.64 -16.44
CA GLY A 66 22.48 -3.56 -17.37
C GLY A 66 21.34 -3.92 -18.32
N ALA A 67 21.66 -4.12 -19.60
CA ALA A 67 20.67 -4.44 -20.63
C ALA A 67 19.92 -5.76 -20.37
N LEU A 68 20.47 -6.69 -19.58
CA LEU A 68 19.80 -7.94 -19.21
C LEU A 68 18.95 -7.82 -17.93
N GLY A 69 18.99 -6.67 -17.23
CA GLY A 69 18.22 -6.44 -16.00
C GLY A 69 19.06 -6.68 -14.75
N ALA A 70 18.41 -7.02 -13.65
CA ALA A 70 19.06 -7.22 -12.36
C ALA A 70 18.66 -8.57 -11.76
N ILE A 71 19.64 -9.27 -11.22
CA ILE A 71 19.46 -10.54 -10.49
C ILE A 71 19.93 -10.39 -9.05
N SER A 72 19.31 -11.12 -8.13
CA SER A 72 19.92 -11.35 -6.82
C SER A 72 19.58 -12.74 -6.29
N PHE A 73 20.51 -13.31 -5.54
CA PHE A 73 20.39 -14.62 -4.95
C PHE A 73 20.85 -14.56 -3.49
N ASP A 74 20.07 -15.15 -2.59
CA ASP A 74 20.45 -15.30 -1.19
C ASP A 74 20.09 -16.66 -0.63
N VAL A 75 20.88 -17.05 0.37
CA VAL A 75 20.68 -18.25 1.19
C VAL A 75 20.54 -17.80 2.63
N THR A 76 19.47 -18.25 3.28
CA THR A 76 19.25 -18.06 4.72
C THR A 76 19.31 -19.41 5.41
N HIS A 77 20.14 -19.55 6.42
CA HIS A 77 20.14 -20.69 7.32
C HIS A 77 19.44 -20.30 8.63
N ALA A 78 18.57 -21.17 9.14
CA ALA A 78 17.88 -20.96 10.40
C ALA A 78 17.96 -22.21 11.28
N ARG A 79 18.06 -21.98 12.58
CA ARG A 79 17.94 -22.98 13.65
C ARG A 79 16.87 -22.50 14.62
N ALA A 80 15.83 -23.30 14.77
CA ALA A 80 14.67 -23.01 15.60
C ALA A 80 14.55 -24.08 16.69
N ASN A 81 14.49 -23.68 17.95
CA ASN A 81 14.27 -24.59 19.07
C ASN A 81 12.84 -24.42 19.59
N PHE A 82 12.09 -25.51 19.60
CA PHE A 82 10.72 -25.59 20.09
C PHE A 82 10.70 -26.20 21.52
N SER A 83 9.62 -26.00 22.26
CA SER A 83 9.47 -26.62 23.59
C SER A 83 9.49 -28.16 23.47
N HIS A 84 10.04 -28.86 24.47
CA HIS A 84 10.25 -30.32 24.48
C HIS A 84 11.43 -30.86 23.62
N ASP A 85 12.52 -30.08 23.48
CA ASP A 85 13.79 -30.46 22.85
C ASP A 85 13.77 -30.70 21.32
N ASP A 86 12.71 -30.30 20.64
CA ASP A 86 12.63 -30.33 19.17
C ASP A 86 13.42 -29.15 18.56
N THR A 87 14.66 -29.41 18.17
CA THR A 87 15.47 -28.46 17.39
C THR A 87 15.37 -28.77 15.90
N GLU A 88 14.87 -27.80 15.13
CA GLU A 88 14.81 -27.85 13.68
C GLU A 88 15.88 -26.97 13.04
N THR A 89 16.45 -27.45 11.94
CA THR A 89 17.40 -26.69 11.14
C THR A 89 17.04 -26.76 9.67
N GLY A 90 17.16 -25.64 8.98
CA GLY A 90 16.82 -25.57 7.57
C GLY A 90 17.49 -24.44 6.82
N GLN A 91 17.32 -24.45 5.51
CA GLN A 91 17.79 -23.42 4.61
C GLN A 91 16.65 -22.92 3.71
N SER A 92 16.69 -21.63 3.38
CA SER A 92 15.85 -21.01 2.37
C SER A 92 16.71 -20.37 1.30
N TYR A 93 16.38 -20.65 0.05
CA TYR A 93 17.03 -20.14 -1.14
C TYR A 93 16.07 -19.19 -1.84
N ARG A 94 16.52 -17.97 -2.14
CA ARG A 94 15.71 -16.96 -2.82
C ARG A 94 16.43 -16.44 -4.06
N PHE A 95 15.73 -16.47 -5.18
CA PHE A 95 16.17 -15.90 -6.44
C PHE A 95 15.23 -14.78 -6.88
N LEU A 96 15.75 -13.58 -7.14
CA LEU A 96 15.01 -12.41 -7.57
C LEU A 96 15.50 -11.98 -8.96
N TYR A 97 14.57 -11.61 -9.84
CA TYR A 97 14.90 -11.04 -11.16
C TYR A 97 13.98 -9.89 -11.51
N SER A 98 14.56 -8.79 -12.00
CA SER A 98 13.79 -7.65 -12.47
C SER A 98 14.40 -7.06 -13.73
N LYS A 99 13.56 -6.78 -14.73
CA LYS A 99 13.96 -6.17 -15.98
C LYS A 99 12.90 -5.17 -16.44
N ARG A 100 13.36 -3.98 -16.79
CA ARG A 100 12.61 -3.02 -17.59
C ARG A 100 13.19 -3.00 -19.00
N PHE A 101 12.32 -3.18 -19.99
CA PHE A 101 12.60 -3.04 -21.41
C PHE A 101 12.09 -1.66 -21.82
N ASP A 102 13.02 -0.72 -22.02
CA ASP A 102 12.65 0.67 -22.31
C ASP A 102 12.11 0.82 -23.75
N ASP A 103 12.62 0.03 -24.71
CA ASP A 103 12.17 0.08 -26.11
C ASP A 103 10.70 -0.31 -26.30
N THR A 104 10.20 -1.20 -25.46
CA THR A 104 8.82 -1.70 -25.51
C THR A 104 7.97 -1.21 -24.34
N ASP A 105 8.48 -0.36 -23.45
CA ASP A 105 7.82 0.03 -22.19
C ASP A 105 7.27 -1.19 -21.41
N THR A 106 8.01 -2.30 -21.42
CA THR A 106 7.67 -3.53 -20.69
C THR A 106 8.43 -3.54 -19.37
N SER A 107 7.72 -3.69 -18.26
CA SER A 107 8.31 -3.91 -16.95
C SER A 107 7.95 -5.30 -16.45
N LEU A 108 8.97 -6.16 -16.42
CA LEU A 108 8.91 -7.49 -15.84
C LEU A 108 9.56 -7.45 -14.45
N ARG A 109 8.73 -7.65 -13.43
CA ARG A 109 9.15 -7.78 -12.04
C ARG A 109 8.83 -9.18 -11.56
N LEU A 110 9.78 -10.11 -11.69
CA LEU A 110 9.67 -11.40 -11.02
C LEU A 110 10.13 -11.20 -9.56
N VAL A 111 9.18 -11.15 -8.63
CA VAL A 111 9.50 -10.96 -7.20
C VAL A 111 10.21 -12.19 -6.64
N GLY A 112 10.16 -13.33 -7.32
CA GLY A 112 11.21 -14.34 -7.21
C GLY A 112 10.70 -15.75 -7.00
N TYR A 113 11.64 -16.70 -7.02
CA TYR A 113 11.42 -18.06 -6.55
C TYR A 113 12.10 -18.22 -5.21
N ARG A 114 11.31 -18.58 -4.20
CA ARG A 114 11.81 -19.00 -2.88
C ARG A 114 11.53 -20.48 -2.71
N TYR A 115 12.53 -21.22 -2.26
CA TYR A 115 12.40 -22.60 -1.81
C TYR A 115 13.01 -22.74 -0.41
N SER A 116 12.25 -23.32 0.51
CA SER A 116 12.66 -23.56 1.89
C SER A 116 12.57 -25.04 2.19
N THR A 117 13.60 -25.58 2.84
CA THR A 117 13.59 -26.96 3.36
C THR A 117 12.53 -27.13 4.44
N GLU A 118 12.11 -28.37 4.71
CA GLU A 118 11.09 -28.68 5.73
C GLU A 118 11.45 -28.16 7.13
N GLY A 119 12.71 -28.26 7.55
CA GLY A 119 13.17 -27.74 8.86
C GLY A 119 13.44 -26.21 8.90
N TYR A 120 13.08 -25.45 7.86
CA TYR A 120 13.27 -23.99 7.84
C TYR A 120 12.03 -23.27 8.37
N TYR A 121 12.24 -22.43 9.38
CA TYR A 121 11.22 -21.55 9.95
C TYR A 121 11.74 -20.10 9.96
N THR A 122 10.90 -19.17 9.51
CA THR A 122 11.11 -17.74 9.77
C THR A 122 10.88 -17.43 11.25
N LEU A 123 11.36 -16.27 11.73
CA LEU A 123 11.15 -15.84 13.11
C LEU A 123 9.65 -15.84 13.50
N ASN A 124 8.79 -15.38 12.60
CA ASN A 124 7.33 -15.36 12.83
C ASN A 124 6.73 -16.77 12.82
N GLU A 125 7.15 -17.64 11.90
CA GLU A 125 6.68 -19.04 11.89
C GLU A 125 7.15 -19.80 13.15
N TRP A 126 8.36 -19.54 13.64
CA TRP A 126 8.84 -20.12 14.90
C TRP A 126 8.04 -19.60 16.10
N ALA A 127 7.80 -18.28 16.18
CA ALA A 127 7.03 -17.68 17.25
C ALA A 127 5.57 -18.18 17.27
N SER A 128 4.93 -18.25 16.08
CA SER A 128 3.57 -18.76 15.91
C SER A 128 3.46 -20.24 16.29
N ARG A 129 4.34 -21.11 15.77
CA ARG A 129 4.38 -22.54 16.16
C ARG A 129 4.65 -22.72 17.65
N ARG A 130 5.50 -21.89 18.26
CA ARG A 130 5.80 -21.96 19.70
C ARG A 130 4.61 -21.54 20.55
N ASN A 131 3.80 -20.59 20.08
CA ASN A 131 2.64 -20.11 20.79
C ASN A 131 1.44 -21.05 20.68
N SER A 132 1.07 -21.43 19.45
CA SER A 132 -0.04 -22.35 19.16
C SER A 132 0.38 -23.37 18.11
N PRO A 133 0.92 -24.54 18.52
CA PRO A 133 1.34 -25.57 17.58
C PRO A 133 0.20 -26.10 16.71
N GLU A 134 -1.01 -26.25 17.28
CA GLU A 134 -2.17 -26.79 16.57
C GLU A 134 -2.61 -25.85 15.43
N ASP A 135 -2.78 -24.56 15.72
CA ASP A 135 -3.15 -23.56 14.71
C ASP A 135 -2.06 -23.40 13.64
N PHE A 136 -0.78 -23.44 14.05
CA PHE A 136 0.34 -23.34 13.11
C PHE A 136 0.32 -24.45 12.06
N TRP A 137 0.01 -25.69 12.47
CA TRP A 137 0.05 -26.85 11.59
C TRP A 137 -1.14 -26.97 10.65
N GLU A 138 -2.17 -26.14 10.79
CA GLU A 138 -3.26 -26.09 9.81
C GLU A 138 -2.77 -25.67 8.43
N THR A 139 -1.83 -24.73 8.37
CA THR A 139 -1.19 -24.32 7.13
C THR A 139 0.26 -24.83 7.04
N GLY A 140 0.98 -24.91 8.16
CA GLY A 140 2.38 -25.31 8.22
C GLY A 140 3.35 -24.23 7.72
N ASN A 141 4.65 -24.56 7.72
CA ASN A 141 5.67 -23.66 7.18
C ASN A 141 5.71 -23.66 5.65
N ARG A 142 6.10 -22.51 5.10
CA ARG A 142 6.13 -22.30 3.65
C ARG A 142 7.25 -23.09 2.99
N ARG A 143 6.90 -23.92 2.00
CA ARG A 143 7.82 -24.74 1.20
C ARG A 143 8.38 -23.99 0.02
N SER A 144 7.52 -23.48 -0.86
CA SER A 144 7.97 -22.76 -2.05
C SER A 144 7.00 -21.66 -2.43
N ARG A 145 7.55 -20.58 -2.96
CA ARG A 145 6.77 -19.43 -3.43
C ARG A 145 7.35 -18.94 -4.75
N VAL A 146 6.51 -18.86 -5.76
CA VAL A 146 6.81 -18.18 -7.03
C VAL A 146 5.91 -16.97 -7.12
N GLU A 147 6.46 -15.79 -7.37
CA GLU A 147 5.67 -14.58 -7.58
C GLU A 147 6.26 -13.67 -8.65
N GLY A 148 5.39 -13.08 -9.47
CA GLY A 148 5.78 -12.22 -10.56
C GLY A 148 4.68 -11.28 -11.02
N THR A 149 5.09 -10.13 -11.52
CA THR A 149 4.24 -9.14 -12.16
C THR A 149 4.88 -8.73 -13.48
N LEU A 150 4.14 -8.85 -14.57
CA LEU A 150 4.47 -8.30 -15.87
C LEU A 150 3.52 -7.14 -16.14
N THR A 151 4.06 -6.00 -16.55
CA THR A 151 3.29 -4.84 -16.99
C THR A 151 3.83 -4.40 -18.34
N GLN A 152 2.92 -4.11 -19.26
CA GLN A 152 3.25 -3.77 -20.64
C GLN A 152 2.42 -2.56 -21.02
N SER A 153 3.05 -1.42 -21.29
CA SER A 153 2.37 -0.32 -21.98
C SER A 153 2.42 -0.59 -23.48
N LEU A 154 1.27 -0.57 -24.15
CA LEU A 154 1.18 -0.74 -25.60
C LEU A 154 1.24 0.63 -26.33
N GLY A 155 1.70 1.67 -25.63
CA GLY A 155 1.70 3.05 -26.11
C GLY A 155 0.39 3.78 -25.81
N ARG A 156 0.33 5.06 -26.21
CA ARG A 156 -0.77 5.96 -25.84
C ARG A 156 -2.15 5.55 -26.38
N ASP A 157 -2.19 4.86 -27.51
CA ASP A 157 -3.45 4.54 -28.20
C ASP A 157 -3.99 3.14 -27.89
N TYR A 158 -3.13 2.23 -27.42
CA TYR A 158 -3.47 0.83 -27.19
C TYR A 158 -3.52 0.46 -25.71
N GLY A 159 -3.26 1.39 -24.78
CA GLY A 159 -3.45 1.15 -23.35
C GLY A 159 -2.39 0.27 -22.70
N ASN A 160 -2.74 -0.37 -21.59
CA ASN A 160 -1.82 -1.07 -20.70
C ASN A 160 -2.35 -2.47 -20.34
N LEU A 161 -1.45 -3.45 -20.37
CA LEU A 161 -1.67 -4.82 -19.91
C LEU A 161 -0.92 -5.08 -18.62
N TYR A 162 -1.48 -5.89 -17.73
CA TYR A 162 -0.78 -6.45 -16.60
C TYR A 162 -1.12 -7.92 -16.39
N LEU A 163 -0.15 -8.65 -15.85
CA LEU A 163 -0.26 -10.02 -15.41
C LEU A 163 0.45 -10.17 -14.07
N THR A 164 -0.28 -10.58 -13.04
CA THR A 164 0.26 -10.90 -11.71
C THR A 164 0.03 -12.39 -11.44
N LEU A 165 1.08 -13.08 -11.00
CA LEU A 165 1.06 -14.49 -10.69
C LEU A 165 1.70 -14.71 -9.32
N SER A 166 1.07 -15.53 -8.48
CA SER A 166 1.63 -16.05 -7.23
C SER A 166 1.21 -17.50 -7.07
N ARG A 167 2.14 -18.34 -6.62
CA ARG A 167 1.86 -19.71 -6.22
C ARG A 167 2.69 -20.02 -4.99
N GLN A 168 2.04 -20.41 -3.90
CA GLN A 168 2.66 -20.77 -2.65
C GLN A 168 2.25 -22.17 -2.22
N GLN A 169 3.23 -22.94 -1.77
CA GLN A 169 3.07 -24.28 -1.24
C GLN A 169 3.61 -24.34 0.17
N TYR A 170 3.09 -25.27 0.94
CA TYR A 170 3.45 -25.49 2.32
C TYR A 170 3.98 -26.91 2.53
N TRP A 171 4.64 -27.14 3.67
CA TRP A 171 4.97 -28.48 4.13
C TRP A 171 3.82 -29.04 4.97
N HIS A 172 3.72 -30.37 5.05
CA HIS A 172 2.68 -31.11 5.80
C HIS A 172 1.21 -30.92 5.35
N THR A 173 0.95 -30.11 4.33
CA THR A 173 -0.35 -30.01 3.66
C THR A 173 -0.20 -30.09 2.14
N ASP A 174 -1.22 -30.62 1.48
CA ASP A 174 -1.36 -30.60 0.01
C ASP A 174 -1.99 -29.29 -0.50
N ASP A 175 -2.32 -28.36 0.41
CA ASP A 175 -2.91 -27.08 0.05
C ASP A 175 -1.92 -26.18 -0.71
N VAL A 176 -2.44 -25.51 -1.74
CA VAL A 176 -1.68 -24.63 -2.62
C VAL A 176 -2.43 -23.33 -2.81
N GLU A 177 -1.81 -22.25 -2.33
CA GLU A 177 -2.27 -20.90 -2.62
C GLU A 177 -1.91 -20.51 -4.04
N ARG A 178 -2.87 -19.94 -4.76
CA ARG A 178 -2.69 -19.47 -6.12
C ARG A 178 -3.37 -18.12 -6.27
N LEU A 179 -2.68 -17.19 -6.92
CA LEU A 179 -3.25 -15.94 -7.37
C LEU A 179 -2.80 -15.73 -8.82
N MET A 180 -3.75 -15.57 -9.72
CA MET A 180 -3.49 -15.17 -11.09
C MET A 180 -4.40 -14.01 -11.42
N GLN A 181 -3.85 -12.88 -11.85
CA GLN A 181 -4.63 -11.72 -12.25
C GLN A 181 -4.12 -11.22 -13.58
N PHE A 182 -5.00 -11.12 -14.55
CA PHE A 182 -4.74 -10.51 -15.84
C PHE A 182 -5.64 -9.30 -15.99
N GLY A 183 -5.14 -8.21 -16.53
CA GLY A 183 -5.99 -7.09 -16.87
C GLY A 183 -5.47 -6.26 -18.01
N TYR A 184 -6.41 -5.62 -18.69
CA TYR A 184 -6.20 -4.73 -19.80
C TYR A 184 -7.02 -3.47 -19.57
N SER A 185 -6.36 -2.32 -19.58
CA SER A 185 -7.02 -1.03 -19.52
C SER A 185 -6.64 -0.20 -20.73
N SER A 186 -7.60 0.46 -21.35
CA SER A 186 -7.33 1.42 -22.41
C SER A 186 -8.32 2.59 -22.32
N SER A 187 -8.00 3.65 -23.02
CA SER A 187 -8.86 4.83 -23.13
C SER A 187 -9.10 5.14 -24.60
N TRP A 188 -10.37 5.22 -24.98
CA TRP A 188 -10.76 5.69 -26.29
C TRP A 188 -11.40 7.08 -26.18
N LYS A 189 -10.69 8.09 -26.70
CA LYS A 189 -11.05 9.52 -26.55
C LYS A 189 -11.24 9.88 -25.07
N ARG A 190 -12.48 10.06 -24.64
CA ARG A 190 -12.85 10.39 -23.27
C ARG A 190 -13.29 9.15 -22.48
N LEU A 191 -13.69 8.05 -23.13
CA LEU A 191 -14.11 6.82 -22.49
C LEU A 191 -12.89 6.03 -22.03
N SER A 192 -12.79 5.73 -20.75
CA SER A 192 -11.80 4.78 -20.21
C SER A 192 -12.48 3.45 -19.92
N TRP A 193 -11.79 2.34 -20.17
CA TRP A 193 -12.33 1.02 -19.92
C TRP A 193 -11.23 0.07 -19.41
N ASN A 194 -11.63 -0.87 -18.57
CA ASN A 194 -10.76 -1.88 -18.00
C ASN A 194 -11.47 -3.24 -18.01
N VAL A 195 -10.77 -4.27 -18.45
CA VAL A 195 -11.19 -5.67 -18.34
C VAL A 195 -10.15 -6.39 -17.52
N SER A 196 -10.57 -7.16 -16.53
CA SER A 196 -9.67 -8.00 -15.77
C SER A 196 -10.28 -9.35 -15.46
N TRP A 197 -9.41 -10.32 -15.26
CA TRP A 197 -9.74 -11.65 -14.78
C TRP A 197 -8.83 -11.95 -13.59
N SER A 198 -9.40 -12.44 -12.50
CA SER A 198 -8.66 -12.90 -11.34
C SER A 198 -9.10 -14.29 -10.94
N TYR A 199 -8.12 -15.15 -10.71
CA TYR A 199 -8.28 -16.45 -10.07
C TYR A 199 -7.52 -16.43 -8.75
N SER A 200 -8.22 -16.75 -7.66
CA SER A 200 -7.63 -16.92 -6.34
C SER A 200 -8.00 -18.29 -5.80
N ASN A 201 -7.03 -18.93 -5.16
CA ASN A 201 -7.23 -20.15 -4.39
C ASN A 201 -6.51 -19.95 -3.06
N THR A 202 -7.26 -20.00 -1.96
CA THR A 202 -6.71 -19.84 -0.62
C THR A 202 -6.37 -21.20 -0.03
N ALA A 203 -5.26 -21.30 0.70
CA ALA A 203 -5.04 -22.47 1.55
C ALA A 203 -6.05 -22.44 2.70
N ARG A 204 -6.29 -23.60 3.30
CA ARG A 204 -7.10 -23.66 4.51
C ARG A 204 -6.43 -22.84 5.61
N GLN A 205 -7.21 -21.94 6.19
CA GLN A 205 -6.87 -21.20 7.40
C GLN A 205 -8.07 -21.33 8.33
N GLY A 206 -7.89 -22.04 9.43
CA GLY A 206 -8.79 -22.05 10.56
C GLY A 206 -8.07 -21.49 11.78
N THR A 207 -8.88 -21.04 12.72
CA THR A 207 -8.45 -20.68 14.07
C THR A 207 -9.52 -21.22 15.00
N GLY A 208 -9.18 -22.22 15.81
CA GLY A 208 -10.08 -22.86 16.78
C GLY A 208 -11.10 -23.87 16.21
N ASN A 209 -12.07 -24.29 17.05
CA ASN A 209 -13.05 -25.36 16.80
C ASN A 209 -14.04 -25.14 15.63
N ASN A 210 -13.91 -24.05 14.86
CA ASN A 210 -14.71 -23.81 13.67
C ASN A 210 -13.89 -24.15 12.42
N HIS A 211 -13.93 -25.41 12.01
CA HIS A 211 -13.47 -25.83 10.68
C HIS A 211 -14.40 -25.23 9.61
N ALA A 212 -14.09 -24.05 9.13
CA ALA A 212 -14.91 -23.35 8.13
C ALA A 212 -14.07 -22.54 7.15
N SER A 213 -13.19 -23.22 6.42
CA SER A 213 -12.75 -22.75 5.11
C SER A 213 -12.32 -23.97 4.31
N ASP A 214 -13.22 -24.54 3.53
CA ASP A 214 -12.81 -25.43 2.45
C ASP A 214 -11.85 -24.68 1.52
N ASN A 215 -11.02 -25.42 0.79
CA ASN A 215 -10.17 -24.88 -0.25
C ASN A 215 -11.09 -24.34 -1.38
N THR A 216 -11.46 -23.06 -1.30
CA THR A 216 -12.35 -22.42 -2.26
C THR A 216 -11.51 -21.71 -3.31
N SER A 217 -11.61 -22.20 -4.53
CA SER A 217 -11.15 -21.42 -5.67
C SER A 217 -12.25 -20.45 -6.10
N GLU A 218 -11.84 -19.24 -6.47
CA GLU A 218 -12.73 -18.18 -6.92
C GLU A 218 -12.19 -17.60 -8.23
N GLN A 219 -13.09 -17.39 -9.18
CA GLN A 219 -12.83 -16.73 -10.45
C GLN A 219 -13.72 -15.51 -10.61
N ILE A 220 -13.10 -14.36 -10.79
CA ILE A 220 -13.79 -13.09 -11.00
C ILE A 220 -13.41 -12.52 -12.35
N TYR A 221 -14.42 -12.27 -13.18
CA TYR A 221 -14.29 -11.51 -14.43
C TYR A 221 -14.87 -10.12 -14.20
N MET A 222 -14.10 -9.07 -14.44
CA MET A 222 -14.52 -7.70 -14.23
C MET A 222 -14.40 -6.90 -15.53
N LEU A 223 -15.43 -6.10 -15.83
CA LEU A 223 -15.41 -5.05 -16.84
C LEU A 223 -15.82 -3.75 -16.15
N SER A 224 -15.04 -2.70 -16.34
CA SER A 224 -15.34 -1.35 -15.86
C SER A 224 -15.24 -0.34 -17.00
N LEU A 225 -16.23 0.53 -17.11
CA LEU A 225 -16.33 1.63 -18.06
C LEU A 225 -16.44 2.93 -17.27
N SER A 226 -15.69 3.96 -17.67
CA SER A 226 -15.73 5.29 -17.06
C SER A 226 -15.81 6.36 -18.15
N VAL A 227 -16.84 7.20 -18.08
CA VAL A 227 -17.10 8.30 -19.00
C VAL A 227 -17.06 9.62 -18.23
N PRO A 228 -16.10 10.52 -18.48
CA PRO A 228 -16.11 11.85 -17.90
C PRO A 228 -17.26 12.64 -18.52
N LEU A 229 -18.12 13.16 -17.66
CA LEU A 229 -19.27 13.99 -18.02
C LEU A 229 -18.90 15.47 -18.09
N SER A 230 -17.62 15.81 -18.17
CA SER A 230 -17.13 17.18 -17.99
C SER A 230 -17.57 18.19 -19.04
N GLY A 231 -18.08 17.72 -20.18
CA GLY A 231 -18.75 18.57 -21.16
C GLY A 231 -20.18 18.96 -20.77
N TRP A 232 -20.80 18.26 -19.83
CA TRP A 232 -22.21 18.42 -19.45
C TRP A 232 -22.37 18.83 -17.99
N TRP A 233 -21.62 18.22 -17.06
CA TRP A 233 -21.68 18.47 -15.62
C TRP A 233 -20.29 18.51 -14.99
N GLY A 234 -19.62 19.68 -15.06
CA GLY A 234 -18.45 20.02 -14.25
C GLY A 234 -17.38 18.94 -14.15
N ASN A 235 -16.81 18.72 -12.97
CA ASN A 235 -15.80 17.68 -12.77
C ASN A 235 -16.45 16.35 -12.37
N SER A 236 -17.38 15.84 -13.19
CA SER A 236 -18.12 14.60 -12.91
C SER A 236 -17.81 13.47 -13.88
N TYR A 237 -18.02 12.23 -13.45
CA TYR A 237 -17.82 11.01 -14.22
C TYR A 237 -18.95 10.01 -13.95
N ALA A 238 -19.34 9.30 -15.00
CA ALA A 238 -20.24 8.16 -14.92
C ALA A 238 -19.43 6.87 -15.02
N THR A 239 -19.72 5.91 -14.16
CA THR A 239 -19.06 4.61 -14.13
C THR A 239 -20.07 3.50 -14.27
N TYR A 240 -19.73 2.47 -15.02
CA TYR A 240 -20.45 1.21 -15.04
C TYR A 240 -19.45 0.08 -14.87
N SER A 241 -19.65 -0.77 -13.87
CA SER A 241 -18.85 -1.99 -13.68
C SER A 241 -19.74 -3.20 -13.59
N VAL A 242 -19.26 -4.31 -14.14
CA VAL A 242 -19.83 -5.63 -13.94
C VAL A 242 -18.73 -6.57 -13.47
N SER A 243 -19.00 -7.33 -12.42
CA SER A 243 -18.13 -8.39 -11.92
C SER A 243 -18.91 -9.70 -11.86
N GLN A 244 -18.46 -10.71 -12.60
CA GLN A 244 -19.00 -12.06 -12.53
C GLN A 244 -18.09 -12.91 -11.65
N ASN A 245 -18.65 -13.45 -10.58
CA ASN A 245 -18.02 -14.43 -9.71
C ASN A 245 -18.57 -15.83 -10.03
N ASP A 246 -17.72 -16.85 -10.03
CA ASP A 246 -18.14 -18.24 -10.18
C ASP A 246 -18.95 -18.74 -8.97
N ASN A 247 -18.69 -18.21 -7.77
CA ASN A 247 -19.36 -18.61 -6.54
C ASN A 247 -20.54 -17.73 -6.12
N SER A 248 -20.65 -16.50 -6.62
CA SER A 248 -21.64 -15.51 -6.12
C SER A 248 -22.38 -14.72 -7.21
N GLY A 249 -22.47 -15.23 -8.44
CA GLY A 249 -23.23 -14.61 -9.53
C GLY A 249 -22.60 -13.31 -10.09
N SER A 250 -23.42 -12.53 -10.82
CA SER A 250 -23.00 -11.26 -11.42
C SER A 250 -23.41 -10.07 -10.54
N SER A 251 -22.48 -9.15 -10.31
CA SER A 251 -22.76 -7.85 -9.70
C SER A 251 -22.58 -6.74 -10.71
N HIS A 252 -23.64 -5.97 -10.92
CA HIS A 252 -23.67 -4.79 -11.78
C HIS A 252 -23.66 -3.54 -10.90
N GLN A 253 -22.87 -2.53 -11.24
CA GLN A 253 -22.77 -1.29 -10.52
C GLN A 253 -22.80 -0.11 -11.48
N LEU A 254 -23.69 0.85 -11.22
CA LEU A 254 -23.81 2.12 -11.94
C LEU A 254 -23.49 3.24 -10.96
N GLY A 255 -22.55 4.11 -11.32
CA GLY A 255 -22.08 5.20 -10.46
C GLY A 255 -22.04 6.55 -11.16
N LEU A 256 -22.25 7.60 -10.38
CA LEU A 256 -22.01 8.99 -10.72
C LEU A 256 -21.21 9.62 -9.59
N SER A 257 -20.10 10.25 -9.92
CA SER A 257 -19.27 10.93 -8.94
C SER A 257 -18.63 12.18 -9.52
N GLY A 258 -18.17 13.07 -8.65
CA GLY A 258 -17.50 14.28 -9.07
C GLY A 258 -17.05 15.16 -7.91
N THR A 259 -16.58 16.35 -8.26
CA THR A 259 -16.27 17.41 -7.29
C THR A 259 -17.18 18.62 -7.47
N ALA A 260 -17.45 19.32 -6.38
CA ALA A 260 -18.27 20.52 -6.31
C ALA A 260 -17.61 21.59 -5.41
N LEU A 261 -18.25 22.77 -5.35
CA LEU A 261 -17.78 24.00 -4.70
C LEU A 261 -16.63 24.70 -5.45
N GLU A 262 -16.41 25.99 -5.14
CA GLU A 262 -15.41 26.83 -5.84
C GLU A 262 -13.98 26.27 -5.76
N ARG A 263 -13.66 25.56 -4.67
CA ARG A 263 -12.34 24.95 -4.44
C ARG A 263 -12.26 23.48 -4.86
N ASN A 264 -13.29 22.94 -5.50
CA ASN A 264 -13.45 21.50 -5.78
C ASN A 264 -13.29 20.62 -4.53
N ASN A 265 -13.56 21.17 -3.35
CA ASN A 265 -13.26 20.56 -2.06
C ASN A 265 -14.44 19.77 -1.46
N LEU A 266 -15.54 19.63 -2.21
CA LEU A 266 -16.58 18.66 -1.91
C LEU A 266 -16.54 17.56 -2.96
N SER A 267 -16.12 16.37 -2.58
CA SER A 267 -16.22 15.17 -3.41
C SER A 267 -17.52 14.45 -3.10
N TRP A 268 -18.24 14.01 -4.13
CA TRP A 268 -19.49 13.28 -3.99
C TRP A 268 -19.50 12.05 -4.89
N ASN A 269 -20.16 10.99 -4.44
CA ASN A 269 -20.34 9.75 -5.18
C ASN A 269 -21.71 9.15 -4.88
N LEU A 270 -22.39 8.69 -5.92
CA LEU A 270 -23.67 8.01 -5.87
C LEU A 270 -23.54 6.75 -6.71
N MET A 271 -23.81 5.59 -6.13
CA MET A 271 -23.70 4.30 -6.79
C MET A 271 -24.93 3.45 -6.48
N GLN A 272 -25.42 2.77 -7.51
CA GLN A 272 -26.47 1.76 -7.43
C GLN A 272 -25.87 0.43 -7.85
N SER A 273 -26.13 -0.62 -7.08
CA SER A 273 -25.65 -1.97 -7.36
C SER A 273 -26.81 -2.97 -7.43
N TYR A 274 -26.68 -3.96 -8.30
CA TYR A 274 -27.57 -5.11 -8.39
C TYR A 274 -26.73 -6.38 -8.41
N ASN A 275 -27.04 -7.34 -7.54
CA ASN A 275 -26.39 -8.64 -7.46
C ASN A 275 -27.37 -9.73 -7.89
N SER A 276 -27.03 -10.50 -8.91
CA SER A 276 -27.91 -11.49 -9.52
C SER A 276 -28.01 -12.80 -8.75
N HIS A 277 -27.16 -13.06 -7.75
CA HIS A 277 -27.22 -14.31 -6.97
C HIS A 277 -28.40 -14.32 -6.01
N ASP A 278 -28.62 -13.21 -5.30
CA ASP A 278 -29.68 -13.05 -4.31
C ASP A 278 -30.78 -12.07 -4.77
N ASP A 279 -30.75 -11.66 -6.04
CA ASP A 279 -31.53 -10.55 -6.59
C ASP A 279 -31.42 -9.26 -5.74
N GLU A 280 -30.26 -9.07 -5.10
CA GLU A 280 -30.05 -8.00 -4.13
C GLU A 280 -29.81 -6.65 -4.82
N VAL A 281 -30.64 -5.66 -4.48
CA VAL A 281 -30.43 -4.27 -4.89
C VAL A 281 -29.87 -3.49 -3.72
N GLY A 282 -28.80 -2.74 -3.98
CA GLY A 282 -28.18 -1.87 -3.00
C GLY A 282 -27.70 -0.57 -3.61
N GLY A 283 -27.19 0.31 -2.78
CA GLY A 283 -26.58 1.55 -3.21
C GLY A 283 -25.75 2.22 -2.14
N ASN A 284 -24.85 3.08 -2.58
CA ASN A 284 -24.02 3.92 -1.73
C ASN A 284 -24.15 5.38 -2.17
N MET A 285 -24.31 6.27 -1.21
CA MET A 285 -24.07 7.69 -1.39
C MET A 285 -22.96 8.10 -0.44
N SER A 286 -21.93 8.78 -0.93
CA SER A 286 -20.84 9.31 -0.12
C SER A 286 -20.51 10.75 -0.46
N LEU A 287 -20.21 11.52 0.57
CA LEU A 287 -19.81 12.92 0.53
C LEU A 287 -18.54 13.09 1.36
N THR A 288 -17.54 13.75 0.81
CA THR A 288 -16.30 14.10 1.53
C THR A 288 -16.01 15.58 1.30
N TYR A 289 -15.94 16.34 2.37
CA TYR A 289 -15.65 17.77 2.36
C TYR A 289 -14.28 18.03 2.98
N ASP A 290 -13.34 18.48 2.16
CA ASP A 290 -12.01 18.92 2.58
C ASP A 290 -12.06 20.40 2.97
N GLY A 291 -12.23 20.67 4.24
CA GLY A 291 -12.20 22.01 4.81
C GLY A 291 -10.79 22.48 5.15
N SER A 292 -10.66 23.76 5.52
CA SER A 292 -9.39 24.32 5.98
C SER A 292 -8.96 23.82 7.36
N TYR A 293 -9.91 23.35 8.16
CA TYR A 293 -9.70 22.91 9.55
C TYR A 293 -9.78 21.40 9.74
N GLY A 294 -9.95 20.64 8.66
CA GLY A 294 -10.21 19.20 8.71
C GLY A 294 -11.03 18.72 7.53
N THR A 295 -11.12 17.41 7.40
CA THR A 295 -11.93 16.70 6.41
C THR A 295 -13.10 16.05 7.12
N VAL A 296 -14.30 16.22 6.56
CA VAL A 296 -15.53 15.58 7.03
C VAL A 296 -16.02 14.63 5.95
N ASN A 297 -16.28 13.38 6.32
CA ASN A 297 -16.83 12.40 5.41
C ASN A 297 -18.15 11.83 5.96
N GLY A 298 -19.09 11.59 5.07
CA GLY A 298 -20.37 10.96 5.37
C GLY A 298 -20.74 10.01 4.25
N SER A 299 -21.23 8.82 4.59
CA SER A 299 -21.72 7.89 3.58
C SER A 299 -22.94 7.12 4.09
N TYR A 300 -23.92 6.96 3.23
CA TYR A 300 -25.08 6.13 3.48
C TYR A 300 -25.05 4.95 2.51
N ASN A 301 -25.07 3.74 3.07
CA ASN A 301 -25.14 2.49 2.32
C ASN A 301 -26.47 1.83 2.65
N TYR A 302 -27.17 1.35 1.64
CA TYR A 302 -28.33 0.51 1.83
C TYR A 302 -28.22 -0.74 0.96
N SER A 303 -28.76 -1.82 1.46
CA SER A 303 -28.92 -3.11 0.80
C SER A 303 -30.28 -3.66 1.21
N GLN A 304 -30.70 -4.83 0.70
CA GLN A 304 -32.02 -5.37 1.04
C GLN A 304 -32.18 -5.64 2.54
N ASN A 305 -31.10 -6.08 3.19
CA ASN A 305 -31.12 -6.53 4.58
C ASN A 305 -30.36 -5.61 5.54
N SER A 306 -29.74 -4.54 5.04
CA SER A 306 -28.88 -3.67 5.86
C SER A 306 -28.94 -2.22 5.44
N GLN A 307 -28.88 -1.33 6.44
CA GLN A 307 -28.69 0.10 6.24
C GLN A 307 -27.58 0.55 7.16
N ARG A 308 -26.58 1.24 6.61
CA ARG A 308 -25.41 1.72 7.35
C ARG A 308 -25.16 3.18 7.03
N LEU A 309 -25.17 4.01 8.07
CA LEU A 309 -24.74 5.40 8.02
C LEU A 309 -23.35 5.50 8.64
N ASN A 310 -22.34 5.85 7.84
CA ASN A 310 -21.00 6.13 8.32
C ASN A 310 -20.77 7.63 8.30
N TYR A 311 -20.14 8.15 9.34
CA TYR A 311 -19.71 9.54 9.43
C TYR A 311 -18.33 9.59 10.09
N GLY A 312 -17.50 10.54 9.68
CA GLY A 312 -16.15 10.69 10.17
C GLY A 312 -15.68 12.14 10.06
N ILE A 313 -14.88 12.56 11.02
CA ILE A 313 -14.19 13.83 11.01
C ILE A 313 -12.72 13.54 11.28
N ARG A 314 -11.85 14.11 10.46
CA ARG A 314 -10.41 13.91 10.55
C ARG A 314 -9.70 15.24 10.41
N GLY A 315 -8.72 15.51 11.26
CA GLY A 315 -7.99 16.78 11.24
C GLY A 315 -6.74 16.72 12.09
N GLY A 316 -5.99 17.81 12.05
CA GLY A 316 -4.77 18.03 12.80
C GLY A 316 -4.90 19.20 13.77
N ILE A 317 -4.21 19.11 14.90
CA ILE A 317 -4.06 20.22 15.85
C ILE A 317 -2.57 20.46 16.05
N LEU A 318 -2.09 21.65 15.71
CA LEU A 318 -0.71 22.06 15.93
C LEU A 318 -0.67 23.13 17.03
N ALA A 319 -0.05 22.79 18.15
CA ALA A 319 0.30 23.76 19.18
C ALA A 319 1.71 24.30 18.90
N HIS A 320 1.85 25.62 18.81
CA HIS A 320 3.10 26.32 18.56
C HIS A 320 3.18 27.60 19.41
N SER A 321 4.31 28.30 19.36
CA SER A 321 4.59 29.49 20.20
C SER A 321 3.56 30.62 20.07
N GLU A 322 2.83 30.66 18.95
CA GLU A 322 1.82 31.69 18.69
C GLU A 322 0.41 31.20 19.03
N GLY A 323 0.20 29.94 19.44
CA GLY A 323 -1.09 29.40 19.84
C GLY A 323 -1.40 28.05 19.20
N VAL A 324 -2.68 27.81 18.92
CA VAL A 324 -3.17 26.57 18.30
C VAL A 324 -3.71 26.87 16.91
N THR A 325 -3.31 26.05 15.94
CA THR A 325 -3.84 26.06 14.56
C THR A 325 -4.41 24.69 14.25
N LEU A 326 -5.65 24.68 13.76
CA LEU A 326 -6.31 23.48 13.25
C LEU A 326 -5.98 23.32 11.77
N SER A 327 -5.90 22.07 11.32
CA SER A 327 -5.58 21.75 9.93
C SER A 327 -6.28 20.48 9.47
N GLN A 328 -6.13 20.15 8.19
CA GLN A 328 -6.29 18.78 7.72
C GLN A 328 -5.32 17.83 8.46
N GLU A 329 -5.47 16.52 8.27
CA GLU A 329 -4.62 15.50 8.91
C GLU A 329 -3.13 15.82 8.72
N LEU A 330 -2.36 15.76 9.81
CA LEU A 330 -0.93 16.03 9.82
C LEU A 330 -0.17 14.84 9.22
N GLY A 331 0.72 15.10 8.27
CA GLY A 331 1.73 14.13 7.85
C GLY A 331 2.93 14.09 8.81
N GLU A 332 3.93 13.28 8.48
CA GLU A 332 5.16 13.15 9.29
C GLU A 332 5.97 14.45 9.33
N THR A 333 6.04 15.14 8.19
CA THR A 333 6.76 16.40 8.03
C THR A 333 5.78 17.50 7.69
N ILE A 334 5.71 18.52 8.53
CA ILE A 334 4.74 19.62 8.42
C ILE A 334 5.46 20.97 8.42
N ALA A 335 4.82 21.99 7.84
CA ALA A 335 5.25 23.38 8.00
C ALA A 335 4.08 24.25 8.45
N LEU A 336 4.33 25.09 9.45
CA LEU A 336 3.42 26.14 9.87
C LEU A 336 3.56 27.34 8.92
N VAL A 337 2.49 27.69 8.23
CA VAL A 337 2.38 28.90 7.44
C VAL A 337 1.86 30.02 8.35
N LYS A 338 2.62 31.10 8.46
CA LYS A 338 2.27 32.30 9.24
C LYS A 338 2.16 33.49 8.30
N ALA A 339 0.94 33.96 8.08
CA ALA A 339 0.62 35.16 7.31
C ALA A 339 -0.35 36.04 8.12
N PRO A 340 0.13 36.72 9.19
CA PRO A 340 -0.73 37.43 10.12
C PRO A 340 -1.58 38.49 9.43
N GLY A 341 -2.88 38.51 9.72
CA GLY A 341 -3.84 39.46 9.13
C GLY A 341 -4.39 39.04 7.75
N ALA A 342 -3.92 37.93 7.18
CA ALA A 342 -4.40 37.43 5.90
C ALA A 342 -5.16 36.10 6.07
N ALA A 343 -6.48 36.20 6.22
CA ALA A 343 -7.37 35.05 6.40
C ALA A 343 -7.89 34.49 5.06
N GLY A 344 -8.06 33.18 4.97
CA GLY A 344 -8.59 32.51 3.78
C GLY A 344 -7.61 32.37 2.60
N LEU A 345 -6.31 32.60 2.83
CA LEU A 345 -5.26 32.39 1.83
C LEU A 345 -5.14 30.91 1.52
N GLU A 346 -5.50 30.52 0.30
CA GLU A 346 -5.40 29.14 -0.16
C GLU A 346 -3.94 28.73 -0.36
N ILE A 347 -3.60 27.52 0.05
CA ILE A 347 -2.26 26.97 -0.12
C ILE A 347 -2.18 26.20 -1.43
N ASP A 348 -1.13 26.48 -2.21
CA ASP A 348 -0.87 25.80 -3.47
C ASP A 348 -0.69 24.29 -3.25
N ASN A 349 -1.21 23.51 -4.19
CA ASN A 349 -1.20 22.05 -4.15
C ASN A 349 -1.79 21.47 -2.84
N MET A 350 -2.79 22.13 -2.24
CA MET A 350 -3.64 21.59 -1.18
C MET A 350 -5.09 22.02 -1.37
N ARG A 351 -5.95 21.05 -1.71
CA ARG A 351 -7.38 21.30 -1.90
C ARG A 351 -8.05 21.65 -0.56
N GLY A 352 -8.79 22.76 -0.53
CA GLY A 352 -9.56 23.18 0.65
C GLY A 352 -8.74 23.79 1.80
N ALA A 353 -7.41 23.64 1.81
CA ALA A 353 -6.55 24.22 2.83
C ALA A 353 -6.40 25.73 2.63
N ALA A 354 -6.67 26.49 3.69
CA ALA A 354 -6.50 27.93 3.69
C ALA A 354 -6.09 28.44 5.08
N THR A 355 -5.57 29.67 5.16
CA THR A 355 -5.29 30.33 6.43
C THR A 355 -6.56 30.56 7.24
N ASP A 356 -6.43 30.34 8.55
CA ASP A 356 -7.47 30.60 9.53
C ASP A 356 -7.72 32.11 9.69
N TRP A 357 -8.67 32.45 10.56
CA TRP A 357 -9.03 33.84 10.88
C TRP A 357 -7.87 34.67 11.47
N ARG A 358 -6.78 34.01 11.92
CA ARG A 358 -5.56 34.63 12.47
C ARG A 358 -4.45 34.72 11.42
N GLY A 359 -4.63 34.10 10.26
CA GLY A 359 -3.63 34.03 9.20
C GLY A 359 -2.68 32.83 9.31
N TYR A 360 -3.07 31.76 10.01
CA TYR A 360 -2.25 30.55 10.18
C TYR A 360 -2.85 29.34 9.47
N THR A 361 -2.00 28.48 8.93
CA THR A 361 -2.40 27.15 8.43
C THR A 361 -1.21 26.21 8.46
N VAL A 362 -1.45 24.92 8.25
CA VAL A 362 -0.40 23.90 8.26
C VAL A 362 -0.35 23.23 6.89
N LYS A 363 0.83 23.27 6.25
CA LYS A 363 1.14 22.44 5.08
C LYS A 363 1.49 21.04 5.59
N THR A 364 0.63 20.07 5.32
CA THR A 364 0.69 18.73 5.95
C THR A 364 1.47 17.70 5.16
N GLN A 365 1.86 18.01 3.92
CA GLN A 365 2.58 17.11 3.02
C GLN A 365 3.87 17.79 2.54
N LEU A 366 5.01 17.35 3.07
CA LEU A 366 6.34 17.82 2.71
C LEU A 366 7.29 16.63 2.65
N ASN A 367 8.22 16.66 1.69
CA ASN A 367 9.27 15.67 1.55
C ASN A 367 10.46 16.05 2.44
N PRO A 368 10.83 15.25 3.44
CA PRO A 368 12.00 15.54 4.26
C PRO A 368 13.28 15.46 3.42
N TYR A 369 14.28 16.28 3.78
CA TYR A 369 15.58 16.38 3.10
C TYR A 369 15.54 16.84 1.63
N ASP A 370 14.38 17.15 1.09
CA ASP A 370 14.18 17.74 -0.24
C ASP A 370 13.71 19.20 -0.15
N GLU A 371 13.85 19.91 -1.27
CA GLU A 371 13.31 21.25 -1.42
C GLU A 371 11.79 21.22 -1.57
N ASN A 372 11.09 21.88 -0.65
CA ASN A 372 9.63 22.00 -0.70
C ASN A 372 9.23 23.44 -1.02
N ARG A 373 8.45 23.63 -2.09
CA ARG A 373 7.83 24.91 -2.42
C ARG A 373 6.52 25.08 -1.64
N VAL A 374 6.49 26.04 -0.73
CA VAL A 374 5.26 26.48 -0.04
C VAL A 374 4.85 27.80 -0.67
N ALA A 375 3.76 27.79 -1.44
CA ALA A 375 3.23 28.95 -2.13
C ALA A 375 1.75 29.14 -1.80
N ILE A 376 1.30 30.38 -1.88
CA ILE A 376 -0.11 30.75 -1.79
C ILE A 376 -0.69 30.77 -3.21
N SER A 377 -1.93 30.31 -3.36
CA SER A 377 -2.62 30.26 -4.64
C SER A 377 -2.83 31.67 -5.21
N ASP A 378 -2.42 31.89 -6.46
CA ASP A 378 -2.48 33.18 -7.15
C ASP A 378 -3.91 33.73 -7.30
N ASN A 379 -4.92 32.85 -7.23
CA ASN A 379 -6.33 33.24 -7.35
C ASN A 379 -6.80 34.19 -6.23
N TYR A 380 -6.12 34.22 -5.07
CA TYR A 380 -6.51 35.05 -3.94
C TYR A 380 -6.11 36.53 -4.11
N PHE A 381 -4.98 36.82 -4.77
CA PHE A 381 -4.50 38.20 -4.93
C PHE A 381 -5.39 39.03 -5.86
N SER A 382 -6.26 38.39 -6.65
CA SER A 382 -7.26 39.08 -7.45
C SER A 382 -8.47 39.61 -6.64
N LYS A 383 -8.65 39.14 -5.40
CA LYS A 383 -9.86 39.39 -4.57
C LYS A 383 -9.60 40.14 -3.26
N SER A 384 -8.35 40.51 -2.92
CA SER A 384 -7.99 41.07 -1.61
C SER A 384 -7.09 42.32 -1.71
N ASN A 385 -7.21 43.24 -0.74
CA ASN A 385 -6.37 44.44 -0.59
C ASN A 385 -5.08 44.15 0.21
N ILE A 386 -4.52 42.94 0.11
CA ILE A 386 -3.35 42.50 0.87
C ILE A 386 -2.22 42.15 -0.10
N GLU A 387 -1.08 42.83 0.04
CA GLU A 387 0.13 42.53 -0.70
C GLU A 387 1.08 41.70 0.17
N LEU A 388 1.58 40.57 -0.37
CA LEU A 388 2.56 39.73 0.30
C LEU A 388 3.96 40.02 -0.23
N ILE A 389 4.89 40.32 0.70
CA ILE A 389 6.29 40.64 0.38
C ILE A 389 7.00 39.41 -0.23
N ILE A 390 6.62 38.19 0.18
CA ILE A 390 7.16 36.92 -0.36
C ILE A 390 6.01 35.92 -0.51
N PRO A 391 5.49 35.70 -1.74
CA PRO A 391 4.34 34.81 -1.98
C PRO A 391 4.72 33.32 -2.06
N SER A 392 6.02 33.00 -2.16
CA SER A 392 6.52 31.62 -2.17
C SER A 392 7.83 31.49 -1.38
N LEU A 393 7.92 30.46 -0.53
CA LEU A 393 9.13 30.10 0.21
C LEU A 393 9.57 28.68 -0.16
N ARG A 394 10.89 28.48 -0.20
CA ARG A 394 11.53 27.17 -0.35
C ARG A 394 12.08 26.73 1.01
N TRP A 395 11.76 25.50 1.43
CA TRP A 395 12.17 24.98 2.74
C TRP A 395 12.70 23.55 2.67
N PHE A 396 13.67 23.23 3.54
CA PHE A 396 14.33 21.93 3.65
C PHE A 396 14.04 21.33 5.04
N PRO A 397 12.99 20.50 5.19
CA PRO A 397 12.70 19.84 6.44
C PRO A 397 13.76 18.80 6.82
N ARG A 398 13.92 18.56 8.13
CA ARG A 398 14.56 17.36 8.67
C ARG A 398 13.53 16.56 9.46
N VAL A 399 13.69 15.23 9.50
CA VAL A 399 12.87 14.38 10.36
C VAL A 399 13.36 14.53 11.81
N VAL A 400 12.45 14.86 12.72
CA VAL A 400 12.71 14.83 14.16
C VAL A 400 11.92 13.66 14.75
N GLN A 401 12.58 12.52 14.93
CA GLN A 401 11.97 11.34 15.53
C GLN A 401 12.23 11.36 17.04
N TRP A 402 11.16 11.51 17.83
CA TRP A 402 11.25 11.34 19.27
C TRP A 402 11.25 9.83 19.59
N LEU A 403 12.34 9.33 20.16
CA LEU A 403 12.39 7.96 20.69
C LEU A 403 11.35 7.82 21.80
N LYS A 404 10.28 7.08 21.51
CA LYS A 404 9.20 6.77 22.44
C LYS A 404 9.75 5.78 23.47
N ARG A 405 10.06 6.27 24.67
CA ARG A 405 10.36 5.41 25.82
C ARG A 405 9.02 4.87 26.32
N SER A 406 8.69 3.61 26.02
CA SER A 406 7.59 2.93 26.71
C SER A 406 8.00 2.73 28.17
N LEU A 407 7.12 3.15 29.08
CA LEU A 407 7.21 2.82 30.50
C LEU A 407 6.75 1.37 30.73
#